data_AF-A0A929PIG9-F1
#
_entry.id   AF-A0A929PIG9-F1
#
_cell.length_a   1.000
_cell.length_b   1.000
_cell.length_c   1.000
_cell.angle_alpha   90.00
_cell.angle_beta   90.00
_cell.angle_gamma   90.00
#
_symmetry.space_group_name_H-M   'P 1'
#
loop_
_entity.id
_entity.type
_entity.pdbx_description
1 polymer ?
#
loop_
_entity_poly.entity_id
_entity_poly.type
_entity_poly.pdbx_seq_one_letter_code
_entity_poly.pdbx_strand_id
1 'polypeptide(L)' 'ITDDDYFYFVHSYYCVPRDDDATVATVEYGVQLAAVVNKENVYGVQFHPEKSSKKGLQVLSDFVRVCKR' A
#
# COMPACT_ATOMS: atom_id res chain seq x y z
N ILE A 1 -11.90 3.04 1.19
CA ILE A 1 -11.00 3.64 0.18
C ILE A 1 -11.73 3.51 -1.15
N THR A 2 -11.77 4.57 -1.94
CA THR A 2 -12.46 4.65 -3.25
C THR A 2 -11.47 5.08 -4.34
N ASP A 3 -11.87 5.00 -5.60
CA ASP A 3 -10.99 5.35 -6.73
C ASP A 3 -10.58 6.84 -6.76
N ASP A 4 -11.38 7.71 -6.13
CA ASP A 4 -11.06 9.14 -5.97
C ASP A 4 -10.06 9.43 -4.83
N ASP A 5 -9.64 8.42 -4.06
CA ASP A 5 -8.70 8.60 -2.96
C ASP A 5 -7.24 8.56 -3.44
N TYR A 6 -6.44 9.53 -3.01
CA TYR A 6 -5.02 9.64 -3.38
C TYR A 6 -4.10 9.33 -2.21
N PHE A 7 -2.94 8.74 -2.53
CA PHE A 7 -1.87 8.43 -1.58
C PHE A 7 -0.55 9.06 -2.04
N TYR A 8 0.30 9.44 -1.08
CA TYR A 8 1.55 10.15 -1.34
C TYR A 8 2.72 9.19 -1.54
N PHE A 9 3.35 9.24 -2.72
CA PHE A 9 4.52 8.45 -3.09
C PHE A 9 5.75 9.35 -3.27
N VAL A 10 6.93 8.88 -2.83
CA VAL A 10 8.23 9.56 -3.06
C VAL A 10 9.39 8.56 -3.06
N HIS A 11 9.61 7.88 -4.18
CA HIS A 11 10.64 6.85 -4.30
C HIS A 11 11.17 6.73 -5.74
N SER A 12 12.44 6.31 -5.88
CA SER A 12 13.07 6.04 -7.19
C SER A 12 13.05 4.56 -7.57
N TYR A 13 12.84 3.67 -6.60
CA TYR A 13 12.78 2.23 -6.79
C TYR A 13 11.40 1.71 -6.38
N TYR A 14 11.03 0.54 -6.86
CA TYR A 14 9.79 -0.15 -6.50
C TYR A 14 10.05 -1.65 -6.34
N CYS A 15 9.20 -2.32 -5.58
CA CYS A 15 9.27 -3.76 -5.39
C CYS A 15 8.68 -4.49 -6.59
N VAL A 16 9.36 -5.54 -7.06
CA VAL A 16 8.81 -6.57 -7.94
C VAL A 16 8.72 -7.86 -7.10
N PRO A 17 7.54 -8.18 -6.53
CA PRO A 17 7.37 -9.40 -5.76
C PRO A 17 7.69 -10.63 -6.62
N ARG A 18 8.36 -11.63 -6.02
CA ARG A 18 8.57 -12.93 -6.69
C ARG A 18 7.31 -13.81 -6.68
N ASP A 19 6.40 -13.49 -5.77
CA ASP A 19 5.15 -14.19 -5.52
C ASP A 19 4.04 -13.25 -6.00
N ASP A 20 3.45 -13.55 -7.15
CA ASP A 20 2.47 -12.66 -7.80
C ASP A 20 1.23 -12.47 -6.92
N ASP A 21 0.88 -13.48 -6.12
CA ASP A 21 -0.24 -13.45 -5.17
C ASP A 21 0.01 -12.51 -3.98
N ALA A 22 1.26 -12.08 -3.76
CA ALA A 22 1.59 -11.13 -2.70
C ALA A 22 1.17 -9.69 -3.03
N THR A 23 0.83 -9.37 -4.29
CA THR A 23 0.42 -8.02 -4.69
C THR A 23 -1.07 -7.81 -4.40
N VAL A 24 -1.39 -6.88 -3.51
CA VAL A 24 -2.78 -6.56 -3.13
C VAL A 24 -3.35 -5.42 -3.95
N ALA A 25 -2.53 -4.42 -4.24
CA ALA A 25 -2.91 -3.28 -5.06
C ALA A 25 -1.73 -2.76 -5.87
N THR A 26 -2.03 -2.28 -7.07
CA THR A 26 -1.06 -1.69 -8.00
C THR A 26 -1.33 -0.22 -8.22
N VAL A 27 -0.31 0.52 -8.65
CA VAL A 27 -0.44 1.89 -9.17
C VAL A 27 0.32 2.00 -10.48
N GLU A 28 -0.12 2.90 -11.35
CA GLU A 28 0.56 3.21 -12.61
C GLU A 28 1.33 4.52 -12.48
N TYR A 29 2.64 4.47 -12.74
CA TYR A 29 3.51 5.64 -12.86
C TYR A 29 4.59 5.37 -13.91
N GLY A 30 4.23 5.55 -15.18
CA GLY A 30 5.06 5.16 -16.35
C GLY A 30 5.18 3.64 -16.54
N VAL A 31 5.16 2.88 -15.45
CA VAL A 31 5.05 1.42 -15.36
C VAL A 31 4.02 1.06 -14.29
N GLN A 32 3.46 -0.14 -14.38
CA GLN A 32 2.65 -0.69 -13.29
C GLN A 32 3.57 -1.23 -12.19
N LEU A 33 3.31 -0.84 -10.93
CA LEU A 33 4.10 -1.27 -9.77
C LEU A 33 3.21 -1.68 -8.59
N ALA A 34 3.75 -2.51 -7.71
CA ALA A 34 3.07 -2.93 -6.48
C ALA A 34 3.00 -1.77 -5.48
N ALA A 35 1.79 -1.25 -5.21
CA ALA A 35 1.54 -0.19 -4.24
C ALA A 35 1.34 -0.75 -2.82
N VAL A 36 0.73 -1.94 -2.74
CA VAL A 36 0.48 -2.67 -1.48
C VAL A 36 0.81 -4.12 -1.69
N VAL A 37 1.56 -4.70 -0.75
CA VAL A 37 1.88 -6.12 -0.69
C VAL A 37 1.43 -6.73 0.64
N ASN A 38 1.01 -7.98 0.61
CA ASN A 38 0.71 -8.76 1.80
C ASN A 38 1.16 -10.21 1.61
N LYS A 39 1.78 -10.77 2.64
CA LYS A 39 2.03 -12.20 2.75
C LYS A 39 1.83 -12.62 4.19
N GLU A 40 0.80 -13.43 4.44
CA GLU A 40 0.41 -13.85 5.79
C GLU A 40 0.25 -12.62 6.71
N ASN A 41 1.02 -12.56 7.80
CA ASN A 41 1.00 -11.48 8.78
C ASN A 41 1.94 -10.30 8.43
N VAL A 42 2.58 -10.31 7.26
CA VAL A 42 3.47 -9.25 6.80
C VAL A 42 2.74 -8.36 5.79
N TYR A 43 2.80 -7.05 6.01
CA TYR A 43 2.16 -6.02 5.18
C TYR A 43 3.19 -4.97 4.78
N GLY A 44 3.11 -4.50 3.54
CA GLY A 44 3.95 -3.42 3.02
C GLY A 44 3.15 -2.46 2.16
N VAL A 45 3.40 -1.17 2.32
CA VAL A 45 2.85 -0.11 1.46
C VAL A 45 4.01 0.69 0.89
N GLN A 46 3.94 1.02 -0.40
CA GLN A 46 4.96 1.80 -1.08
C GLN A 46 4.76 3.31 -0.92
N PHE A 47 3.51 3.74 -0.72
CA PHE A 47 3.17 5.12 -0.35
C PHE A 47 3.39 5.37 1.15
N HIS A 48 3.39 6.65 1.53
CA HIS A 48 3.49 7.10 2.92
C HIS A 48 2.09 7.30 3.52
N PRO A 49 1.53 6.34 4.27
CA PRO A 49 0.21 6.50 4.87
C PRO A 49 0.16 7.70 5.84
N GLU A 50 1.25 8.01 6.53
CA GLU A 50 1.35 9.16 7.43
C GLU A 50 1.31 10.52 6.70
N LYS A 51 1.62 10.55 5.40
CA LYS A 51 1.58 11.75 4.55
C LYS A 51 0.36 11.78 3.62
N SER A 52 -0.55 10.80 3.72
CA SER A 52 -1.70 10.63 2.82
C SER A 52 -3.02 11.12 3.43
N SER A 53 -2.96 12.12 4.32
CA SER A 53 -4.13 12.76 4.95
C SER A 53 -5.07 11.75 5.63
N LYS A 54 -6.38 12.03 5.65
CA LYS A 54 -7.41 11.21 6.30
C LYS A 54 -7.43 9.75 5.80
N LYS A 55 -7.14 9.53 4.51
CA LYS A 55 -7.15 8.19 3.91
C LYS A 55 -5.94 7.37 4.31
N GLY A 56 -4.79 8.02 4.43
CA GLY A 56 -3.61 7.43 5.06
C GLY A 56 -3.84 7.01 6.51
N LEU A 57 -4.48 7.86 7.32
CA LEU A 57 -4.87 7.51 8.69
C LEU A 57 -5.84 6.33 8.75
N GLN A 58 -6.76 6.22 7.79
CA GLN A 58 -7.66 5.07 7.68
C GLN A 58 -6.88 3.77 7.46
N VAL A 59 -5.89 3.75 6.55
CA VAL A 59 -5.02 2.58 6.32
C VAL A 59 -4.32 2.15 7.61
N LEU A 60 -3.74 3.10 8.36
CA LEU A 60 -3.09 2.80 9.64
C LEU A 60 -4.08 2.24 10.68
N SER A 61 -5.29 2.80 10.76
CA SER A 61 -6.35 2.30 11.65
C SER A 61 -6.79 0.88 11.29
N ASP A 62 -6.89 0.58 10.00
CA ASP A 62 -7.26 -0.74 9.51
C ASP A 62 -6.14 -1.75 9.80
N PHE A 63 -4.88 -1.37 9.60
CA PHE A 63 -3.72 -2.21 9.98
C PHE A 63 -3.72 -2.54 11.48
N VAL A 64 -3.95 -1.55 12.37
CA VAL A 64 -4.07 -1.80 13.81
C VAL A 64 -5.21 -2.79 14.13
N ARG A 65 -6.32 -2.73 13.40
CA ARG A 65 -7.43 -3.67 13.57
C ARG A 65 -7.07 -5.08 13.12
N VAL A 66 -6.29 -5.22 12.05
CA VAL A 66 -5.76 -6.52 11.59
C VAL A 66 -4.83 -7.12 12.64
N CYS A 67 -3.90 -6.35 13.20
CA CYS A 67 -2.96 -6.85 14.22
C CYS A 67 -3.61 -7.22 15.57
N LYS A 68 -4.84 -6.78 15.81
CA LYS A 68 -5.60 -7.12 17.03
C LYS A 68 -6.42 -8.40 16.91
N ARG A 69 -6.47 -8.99 15.73
CA ARG A 69 -7.12 -10.28 15.48
C ARG A 69 -6.11 -11.40 15.67
#